data_AF-A0A969ERF8-F1
#
_entry.id   AF-A0A969ERF8-F1
#
_cell.length_a   1.000
_cell.length_b   1.000
_cell.length_c   1.000
_cell.angle_alpha   90.00
_cell.angle_beta   90.00
_cell.angle_gamma   90.00
#
_symmetry.space_group_name_H-M   'P 1'
#
loop_
_entity.id
_entity.type
_entity.pdbx_description
1 polymer ?
#
loop_
_entity_poly.entity_id
_entity_poly.type
_entity_poly.pdbx_seq_one_letter_code
_entity_poly.pdbx_strand_id
1 'polypeptide(L)'
;MALTDDLSDGFFQKLQVMCNNLGCDPQHMLKVWFSESIGIYADAKNPAGAYGLNQITNLAGVGWTRTSDEYLKLSAEEQLPFIEKYYTPYKGRLTSIARIYQVNFLPATFSNVTKPDDVLASKDGPYAWAYNANPALDPSTPKKGYITLGDLEKVVEGAVNNGYKLRKGGGSYQDRWKEIVDRLQKASSSAATSFPVPPWLLGWWTVTWRGQSYYYFFRAQLSGEMDSEPPTRYVPAPAGGTRYGKFYGPRRLCCDHSLGCHGISGKTRSASHGHR
;
A
#
# COMPACT_ATOMS: atom_id res chain seq x y z
N MET A 1 22.20 7.66 18.59
CA MET A 1 21.44 6.72 17.73
C MET A 1 20.03 7.25 17.69
N ALA A 2 19.46 7.38 16.49
CA ALA A 2 18.10 7.87 16.37
C ALA A 2 17.16 6.79 16.89
N LEU A 3 15.99 7.18 17.42
CA LEU A 3 15.06 6.19 17.95
C LEU A 3 14.45 5.35 16.84
N THR A 4 14.61 5.72 15.56
CA THR A 4 14.06 5.03 14.39
C THR A 4 15.11 4.59 13.37
N ASP A 5 16.34 4.29 13.81
CA ASP A 5 17.43 3.81 12.94
C ASP A 5 17.05 2.52 12.17
N ASP A 6 16.06 1.75 12.65
CA ASP A 6 15.50 0.56 11.99
C ASP A 6 14.50 0.86 10.86
N LEU A 7 14.11 2.12 10.68
CA LEU A 7 13.25 2.58 9.59
C LEU A 7 14.10 3.39 8.60
N SER A 8 14.22 2.96 7.35
CA SER A 8 14.94 3.70 6.32
C SER A 8 14.17 4.97 5.89
N ASP A 9 14.82 5.95 5.26
CA ASP A 9 14.08 7.04 4.61
C ASP A 9 13.23 6.51 3.43
N GLY A 10 13.68 5.44 2.77
CA GLY A 10 12.95 4.74 1.71
C GLY A 10 11.64 4.10 2.18
N PHE A 11 11.58 3.65 3.44
CA PHE A 11 10.35 3.15 4.07
C PHE A 11 9.23 4.19 4.04
N PHE A 12 9.51 5.44 4.45
CA PHE A 12 8.49 6.49 4.48
C PHE A 12 8.00 6.87 3.08
N GLN A 13 8.87 6.85 2.07
CA GLN A 13 8.50 7.11 0.68
C GLN A 13 7.60 5.99 0.13
N LYS A 14 8.00 4.72 0.32
CA LYS A 14 7.21 3.56 -0.13
C LYS A 14 5.89 3.44 0.62
N LEU A 15 5.86 3.78 1.91
CA LEU A 15 4.62 3.86 2.69
C LEU A 15 3.63 4.85 2.07
N GLN A 16 4.09 6.03 1.64
CA GLN A 16 3.21 7.01 1.00
C GLN A 16 2.64 6.48 -0.32
N VAL A 17 3.48 5.83 -1.15
CA VAL A 17 3.02 5.19 -2.40
C VAL A 17 1.98 4.11 -2.09
N MET A 18 2.26 3.23 -1.12
CA MET A 18 1.32 2.18 -0.69
C MET A 18 0.00 2.78 -0.21
N CYS A 19 0.05 3.83 0.61
CA CYS A 19 -1.15 4.47 1.16
C CYS A 19 -1.97 5.18 0.07
N ASN A 20 -1.31 5.80 -0.90
CA ASN A 20 -1.96 6.35 -2.09
C ASN A 20 -2.64 5.24 -2.91
N ASN A 21 -1.98 4.10 -3.12
CA ASN A 21 -2.57 2.95 -3.81
C ASN A 21 -3.79 2.37 -3.10
N LEU A 22 -3.77 2.36 -1.77
CA LEU A 22 -4.85 1.82 -0.92
C LEU A 22 -5.96 2.84 -0.66
N GLY A 23 -5.73 4.13 -0.89
CA GLY A 23 -6.66 5.20 -0.55
C GLY A 23 -6.78 5.41 0.96
N CYS A 24 -5.66 5.40 1.68
CA CYS A 24 -5.60 5.65 3.13
C CYS A 24 -4.59 6.76 3.46
N ASP A 25 -4.70 7.29 4.68
CA ASP A 25 -3.72 8.23 5.21
C ASP A 25 -2.51 7.48 5.81
N PRO A 26 -1.26 7.85 5.46
CA PRO A 26 -0.07 7.16 5.94
C PRO A 26 0.18 7.35 7.44
N GLN A 27 -0.21 8.48 8.03
CA GLN A 27 -0.09 8.70 9.47
C GLN A 27 -1.11 7.84 10.22
N HIS A 28 -2.35 7.73 9.74
CA HIS A 28 -3.35 6.82 10.33
C HIS A 28 -2.87 5.37 10.31
N MET A 29 -2.30 4.93 9.19
CA MET A 29 -1.73 3.58 9.05
C MET A 29 -0.60 3.34 10.06
N LEU A 30 0.34 4.28 10.18
CA LEU A 30 1.44 4.19 11.13
C LEU A 30 0.98 4.19 12.57
N LYS A 31 -0.06 4.96 12.94
CA LYS A 31 -0.62 4.92 14.30
C LYS A 31 -1.12 3.52 14.66
N VAL A 32 -1.84 2.86 13.74
CA VAL A 32 -2.30 1.48 13.96
C VAL A 32 -1.12 0.53 14.13
N TRP A 33 -0.13 0.59 13.24
CA TRP A 33 1.06 -0.28 13.34
C TRP A 33 1.89 0.00 14.59
N PHE A 34 1.89 1.24 15.06
CA PHE A 34 2.51 1.61 16.32
C PHE A 34 1.85 0.89 17.49
N SER A 35 0.51 0.81 17.50
CA SER A 35 -0.25 0.04 18.48
C SER A 35 0.00 -1.47 18.35
N GLU A 36 -0.04 -1.99 17.12
CA GLU A 36 0.10 -3.43 16.80
C GLU A 36 1.47 -4.00 17.16
N SER A 37 2.54 -3.40 16.64
CA SER A 37 3.89 -3.91 16.84
C SER A 37 4.58 -3.26 18.04
N ILE A 38 3.86 -2.44 18.82
CA ILE A 38 4.37 -1.75 20.00
C ILE A 38 5.57 -0.84 19.63
N GLY A 39 5.36 0.06 18.67
CA GLY A 39 6.35 1.06 18.25
C GLY A 39 6.84 0.97 16.80
N ILE A 40 6.13 0.29 15.89
CA ILE A 40 6.53 0.14 14.47
C ILE A 40 7.86 -0.60 14.32
N TYR A 41 7.86 -1.90 14.62
CA TYR A 41 9.02 -2.77 14.58
C TYR A 41 8.76 -3.95 13.64
N ALA A 42 9.60 -4.08 12.61
CA ALA A 42 9.52 -5.17 11.64
C ALA A 42 9.77 -6.56 12.26
N ASP A 43 10.50 -6.62 13.38
CA ASP A 43 10.82 -7.86 14.09
C ASP A 43 9.82 -8.23 15.19
N ALA A 44 8.69 -7.52 15.30
CA ALA A 44 7.69 -7.78 16.32
C ALA A 44 7.00 -9.13 16.11
N LYS A 45 7.01 -9.98 17.15
CA LYS A 45 6.36 -11.29 17.17
C LYS A 45 5.41 -11.38 18.34
N ASN A 46 4.12 -11.58 18.07
CA ASN A 46 3.14 -11.91 19.08
C ASN A 46 3.15 -13.43 19.32
N PRO A 47 3.17 -13.90 20.59
CA PRO A 47 3.03 -15.32 20.92
C PRO A 47 1.78 -15.98 20.32
N ALA A 48 0.72 -15.21 20.04
CA ALA A 48 -0.51 -15.65 19.40
C ALA A 48 -0.39 -15.85 17.87
N GLY A 49 0.80 -15.70 17.29
CA GLY A 49 1.04 -15.98 15.87
C GLY A 49 0.83 -14.78 14.94
N ALA A 50 1.18 -13.57 15.39
CA ALA A 50 1.10 -12.35 14.60
C ALA A 50 2.50 -11.74 14.39
N TYR A 51 2.78 -11.20 13.20
CA TYR A 51 4.15 -10.90 12.77
C TYR A 51 4.32 -9.52 12.12
N GLY A 52 5.42 -8.85 12.44
CA GLY A 52 5.91 -7.65 11.76
C GLY A 52 5.14 -6.37 12.07
N LEU A 53 5.27 -5.38 11.20
CA LEU A 53 4.75 -4.01 11.42
C LEU A 53 3.27 -3.96 11.75
N ASN A 54 2.45 -4.69 10.99
CA ASN A 54 0.99 -4.68 11.11
C ASN A 54 0.44 -5.96 11.77
N GLN A 55 1.32 -6.82 12.33
CA GLN A 55 0.93 -8.05 13.02
C GLN A 55 0.05 -8.98 12.15
N ILE A 56 0.45 -9.27 10.92
CA ILE A 56 -0.26 -10.24 10.05
C ILE A 56 -0.24 -11.63 10.69
N THR A 57 -1.40 -12.28 10.74
CA THR A 57 -1.57 -13.65 11.26
C THR A 57 -1.56 -14.73 10.18
N ASN A 58 -1.80 -14.37 8.91
CA ASN A 58 -1.81 -15.30 7.77
C ASN A 58 -0.81 -14.86 6.68
N LEU A 59 0.48 -15.13 6.89
CA LEU A 59 1.55 -14.81 5.94
C LEU A 59 1.37 -15.50 4.57
N ALA A 60 0.85 -16.73 4.55
CA ALA A 60 0.57 -17.44 3.30
C ALA A 60 -0.51 -16.72 2.46
N GLY A 61 -1.52 -16.12 3.11
CA GLY A 61 -2.57 -15.34 2.46
C GLY A 61 -2.06 -14.12 1.71
N VAL A 62 -0.91 -13.57 2.11
CA VAL A 62 -0.23 -12.46 1.42
C VAL A 62 0.87 -12.95 0.47
N GLY A 63 0.98 -14.25 0.24
CA GLY A 63 1.96 -14.85 -0.68
C GLY A 63 3.37 -15.01 -0.11
N TRP A 64 3.54 -14.92 1.21
CA TRP A 64 4.79 -15.31 1.85
C TRP A 64 4.80 -16.83 2.09
N THR A 65 5.75 -17.52 1.46
CA THR A 65 5.82 -19.00 1.44
C THR A 65 6.93 -19.58 2.31
N ARG A 66 7.72 -18.72 2.96
CA ARG A 66 8.83 -19.11 3.86
C ARG A 66 8.35 -19.09 5.31
N THR A 67 9.25 -19.32 6.27
CA THR A 67 8.91 -19.33 7.70
C THR A 67 8.59 -17.93 8.23
N SER A 68 7.86 -17.84 9.35
CA SER A 68 7.63 -16.56 10.04
C SER A 68 8.93 -15.92 10.53
N ASP A 69 9.90 -16.73 10.95
CA ASP A 69 11.19 -16.24 11.44
C ASP A 69 12.04 -15.66 10.29
N GLU A 70 11.84 -16.11 9.05
CA GLU A 70 12.41 -15.47 7.87
C GLU A 70 11.67 -14.17 7.51
N TYR A 71 10.35 -14.09 7.72
CA TYR A 71 9.58 -12.85 7.51
C TYR A 71 10.03 -11.74 8.47
N LEU A 72 10.27 -12.09 9.74
CA LEU A 72 10.73 -11.15 10.77
C LEU A 72 12.18 -10.66 10.57
N LYS A 73 12.92 -11.23 9.60
CA LYS A 73 14.25 -10.74 9.18
C LYS A 73 14.17 -9.68 8.08
N LEU A 74 13.01 -9.53 7.43
CA LEU A 74 12.79 -8.46 6.47
C LEU A 74 12.86 -7.11 7.19
N SER A 75 13.47 -6.12 6.53
CA SER A 75 13.35 -4.72 6.95
C SER A 75 11.89 -4.26 6.93
N ALA A 76 11.60 -3.16 7.62
CA ALA A 76 10.28 -2.53 7.58
C ALA A 76 9.83 -2.23 6.14
N GLU A 77 10.78 -1.80 5.30
CA GLU A 77 10.55 -1.49 3.89
C GLU A 77 10.20 -2.73 3.05
N GLU A 78 10.88 -3.85 3.30
CA GLU A 78 10.64 -5.12 2.59
C GLU A 78 9.32 -5.81 3.00
N GLN A 79 8.74 -5.46 4.15
CA GLN A 79 7.42 -5.96 4.55
C GLN A 79 6.27 -5.25 3.81
N LEU A 80 6.47 -4.02 3.32
CA LEU A 80 5.41 -3.19 2.73
C LEU A 80 4.63 -3.88 1.58
N PRO A 81 5.23 -4.61 0.62
CA PRO A 81 4.47 -5.28 -0.44
C PRO A 81 3.50 -6.34 0.08
N PHE A 82 3.86 -7.06 1.14
CA PHE A 82 2.97 -8.06 1.77
C PHE A 82 1.85 -7.38 2.54
N ILE A 83 2.15 -6.26 3.19
CA ILE A 83 1.17 -5.44 3.89
C ILE A 83 0.20 -4.78 2.92
N GLU A 84 0.66 -4.27 1.78
CA GLU A 84 -0.22 -3.74 0.73
C GLU A 84 -1.20 -4.80 0.26
N LYS A 85 -0.72 -6.02 0.03
CA LYS A 85 -1.58 -7.15 -0.36
C LYS A 85 -2.58 -7.53 0.73
N TYR A 86 -2.20 -7.46 2.01
CA TYR A 86 -3.10 -7.66 3.14
C TYR A 86 -4.27 -6.67 3.13
N TYR A 87 -3.99 -5.39 2.87
CA TYR A 87 -5.00 -4.33 2.88
C TYR A 87 -5.75 -4.15 1.55
N THR A 88 -5.27 -4.73 0.45
CA THR A 88 -5.86 -4.60 -0.90
C THR A 88 -7.36 -4.90 -0.96
N PRO A 89 -7.92 -5.93 -0.27
CA PRO A 89 -9.37 -6.17 -0.26
C PRO A 89 -10.21 -5.01 0.29
N TYR A 90 -9.60 -4.08 1.01
CA TYR A 90 -10.24 -2.96 1.68
C TYR A 90 -9.93 -1.61 1.03
N LYS A 91 -9.25 -1.61 -0.12
CA LYS A 91 -8.89 -0.40 -0.87
C LYS A 91 -10.07 0.56 -1.03
N GLY A 92 -9.82 1.84 -0.79
CA GLY A 92 -10.81 2.93 -0.82
C GLY A 92 -11.75 2.99 0.39
N ARG A 93 -11.62 2.08 1.36
CA ARG A 93 -12.47 2.01 2.58
C ARG A 93 -11.67 2.11 3.89
N LEU A 94 -10.37 2.41 3.80
CA LEU A 94 -9.43 2.57 4.92
C LEU A 94 -9.36 4.05 5.34
N THR A 95 -10.52 4.64 5.62
CA THR A 95 -10.70 6.10 5.71
C THR A 95 -10.39 6.70 7.08
N SER A 96 -10.19 5.88 8.12
CA SER A 96 -9.86 6.33 9.47
C SER A 96 -8.99 5.33 10.21
N ILE A 97 -8.40 5.76 11.33
CA ILE A 97 -7.65 4.90 12.27
C ILE A 97 -8.50 3.69 12.67
N ALA A 98 -9.75 3.91 13.07
CA ALA A 98 -10.67 2.86 13.45
C ALA A 98 -10.89 1.82 12.33
N ARG A 99 -11.06 2.27 11.09
CA ARG A 99 -11.27 1.38 9.92
C ARG A 99 -10.04 0.56 9.60
N ILE A 100 -8.84 1.14 9.71
CA ILE A 100 -7.59 0.40 9.52
C ILE A 100 -7.44 -0.63 10.64
N TYR A 101 -7.60 -0.23 11.90
CA TYR A 101 -7.41 -1.15 13.03
C TYR A 101 -8.46 -2.27 13.06
N GLN A 102 -9.69 -2.01 12.63
CA GLN A 102 -10.71 -3.03 12.47
C GLN A 102 -10.26 -4.18 11.55
N VAL A 103 -9.52 -3.88 10.48
CA VAL A 103 -8.99 -4.91 9.57
C VAL A 103 -7.98 -5.80 10.29
N ASN A 104 -7.07 -5.22 11.08
CA ASN A 104 -6.07 -5.99 11.82
C ASN A 104 -6.68 -6.82 12.96
N PHE A 105 -7.61 -6.22 13.71
CA PHE A 105 -8.19 -6.83 14.89
C PHE A 105 -9.25 -7.89 14.55
N LEU A 106 -10.25 -7.52 13.75
CA LEU A 106 -11.41 -8.38 13.50
C LEU A 106 -12.00 -8.13 12.10
N PRO A 107 -11.28 -8.52 11.02
CA PRO A 107 -11.64 -8.19 9.64
C PRO A 107 -13.01 -8.73 9.22
N ALA A 108 -13.49 -9.81 9.86
CA ALA A 108 -14.81 -10.38 9.64
C ALA A 108 -15.96 -9.39 9.87
N THR A 109 -15.74 -8.33 10.66
CA THR A 109 -16.74 -7.29 10.94
C THR A 109 -16.71 -6.11 9.96
N PHE A 110 -15.73 -6.07 9.05
CA PHE A 110 -15.44 -4.87 8.26
C PHE A 110 -16.64 -4.40 7.41
N SER A 111 -17.43 -5.33 6.88
CA SER A 111 -18.55 -5.02 5.98
C SER A 111 -19.82 -4.54 6.70
N ASN A 112 -20.00 -4.87 7.98
CA ASN A 112 -21.26 -4.64 8.71
C ASN A 112 -21.14 -3.71 9.92
N VAL A 113 -19.94 -3.53 10.48
CA VAL A 113 -19.66 -2.54 11.53
C VAL A 113 -18.98 -1.36 10.85
N THR A 114 -19.60 -0.17 10.87
CA THR A 114 -19.12 1.01 10.12
C THR A 114 -19.18 2.31 10.90
N LYS A 115 -19.96 2.37 11.99
CA LYS A 115 -20.13 3.57 12.81
C LYS A 115 -19.33 3.46 14.11
N PRO A 116 -18.89 4.58 14.71
CA PRO A 116 -18.09 4.56 15.93
C PRO A 116 -18.73 3.84 17.13
N ASP A 117 -20.05 3.82 17.21
CA ASP A 117 -20.85 3.17 18.25
C ASP A 117 -21.21 1.70 17.93
N ASP A 118 -20.98 1.23 16.69
CA ASP A 118 -21.20 -0.16 16.32
C ASP A 118 -20.25 -1.08 17.10
N VAL A 119 -20.79 -2.18 17.62
CA VAL A 119 -20.07 -3.18 18.42
C VAL A 119 -19.38 -4.20 17.51
N LEU A 120 -18.07 -4.40 17.71
CA LEU A 120 -17.28 -5.42 17.02
C LEU A 120 -17.32 -6.77 17.75
N ALA A 121 -17.16 -6.74 19.07
CA ALA A 121 -17.06 -7.91 19.91
C ALA A 121 -17.59 -7.61 21.32
N SER A 122 -18.27 -8.57 21.92
CA SER A 122 -18.80 -8.47 23.28
C SER A 122 -18.41 -9.68 24.12
N LYS A 123 -18.15 -9.49 25.40
CA LYS A 123 -17.74 -10.53 26.36
C LYS A 123 -18.60 -11.79 26.30
N ASP A 124 -19.92 -11.59 26.22
CA ASP A 124 -20.93 -12.65 26.25
C ASP A 124 -21.74 -12.72 24.94
N GLY A 125 -21.19 -12.19 23.82
CA GLY A 125 -21.92 -12.05 22.55
C GLY A 125 -21.14 -12.54 21.31
N PRO A 126 -21.52 -12.09 20.09
CA PRO A 126 -20.76 -12.37 18.88
C PRO A 126 -19.30 -12.00 19.06
N TYR A 127 -18.41 -12.88 18.58
CA TYR A 127 -16.96 -12.72 18.71
C TYR A 127 -16.47 -12.57 20.16
N ALA A 128 -17.15 -13.20 21.13
CA ALA A 128 -16.71 -13.24 22.54
C ALA A 128 -15.25 -13.68 22.71
N TRP A 129 -14.77 -14.61 21.89
CA TRP A 129 -13.36 -15.01 21.88
C TRP A 129 -12.40 -13.85 21.62
N ALA A 130 -12.78 -12.90 20.75
CA ALA A 130 -11.97 -11.74 20.41
C ALA A 130 -11.93 -10.74 21.57
N TYR A 131 -13.07 -10.49 22.21
CA TYR A 131 -13.13 -9.68 23.43
C TYR A 131 -12.30 -10.31 24.56
N ASN A 132 -12.50 -11.60 24.84
CA ASN A 132 -11.86 -12.28 25.95
C ASN A 132 -10.33 -12.38 25.79
N ALA A 133 -9.83 -12.45 24.55
CA ALA A 133 -8.41 -12.37 24.27
C ALA A 133 -7.85 -10.93 24.34
N ASN A 134 -8.70 -9.91 24.15
CA ASN A 134 -8.26 -8.51 24.01
C ASN A 134 -9.10 -7.52 24.85
N PRO A 135 -9.31 -7.75 26.17
CA PRO A 135 -10.17 -6.90 26.99
C PRO A 135 -9.62 -5.47 27.17
N ALA A 136 -8.33 -5.25 26.87
CA ALA A 136 -7.72 -3.93 26.85
C ALA A 136 -8.28 -3.01 25.75
N LEU A 137 -8.90 -3.58 24.71
CA LEU A 137 -9.53 -2.81 23.62
C LEU A 137 -10.89 -2.22 23.99
N ASP A 138 -11.44 -2.57 25.15
CA ASP A 138 -12.51 -1.82 25.79
C ASP A 138 -11.83 -0.82 26.74
N PRO A 139 -11.63 0.46 26.38
CA PRO A 139 -10.84 1.39 27.19
C PRO A 139 -11.59 1.91 28.42
N SER A 140 -12.87 1.56 28.65
CA SER A 140 -13.63 2.13 29.76
C SER A 140 -13.16 1.61 31.12
N THR A 141 -13.41 2.41 32.17
CA THR A 141 -13.15 2.05 33.57
C THR A 141 -14.39 2.39 34.41
N PRO A 142 -15.16 1.40 34.90
CA PRO A 142 -15.01 -0.04 34.64
C PRO A 142 -15.21 -0.41 33.16
N LYS A 143 -14.77 -1.61 32.77
CA LYS A 143 -15.00 -2.18 31.43
C LYS A 143 -16.51 -2.33 31.20
N LYS A 144 -16.99 -1.91 30.03
CA LYS A 144 -18.41 -2.01 29.64
C LYS A 144 -18.77 -3.39 29.10
N GLY A 145 -17.78 -4.21 28.75
CA GLY A 145 -18.00 -5.60 28.32
C GLY A 145 -18.14 -5.78 26.81
N TYR A 146 -17.85 -4.74 26.02
CA TYR A 146 -17.87 -4.79 24.57
C TYR A 146 -16.89 -3.77 23.97
N ILE A 147 -16.43 -4.03 22.75
CA ILE A 147 -15.52 -3.19 21.97
C ILE A 147 -16.30 -2.59 20.81
N THR A 148 -16.32 -1.26 20.70
CA THR A 148 -16.90 -0.56 19.54
C THR A 148 -15.84 -0.12 18.55
N LEU A 149 -16.26 0.29 17.35
CA LEU A 149 -15.33 0.78 16.34
C LEU A 149 -14.57 2.02 16.82
N GLY A 150 -15.25 2.92 17.53
CA GLY A 150 -14.64 4.10 18.14
C GLY A 150 -13.69 3.80 19.30
N ASP A 151 -13.81 2.63 19.96
CA ASP A 151 -12.85 2.25 21.00
C ASP A 151 -11.49 1.90 20.41
N LEU A 152 -11.45 1.28 19.23
CA LEU A 152 -10.20 0.99 18.51
C LEU A 152 -9.38 2.26 18.28
N GLU A 153 -10.02 3.36 17.87
CA GLU A 153 -9.36 4.64 17.67
C GLU A 153 -8.82 5.22 18.98
N LYS A 154 -9.60 5.18 20.07
CA LYS A 154 -9.15 5.64 21.39
C LYS A 154 -7.92 4.87 21.88
N VAL A 155 -7.90 3.56 21.67
CA VAL A 155 -6.76 2.71 22.05
C VAL A 155 -5.52 3.11 21.27
N VAL A 156 -5.64 3.27 19.96
CA VAL A 156 -4.51 3.66 19.09
C VAL A 156 -3.99 5.05 19.44
N GLU A 157 -4.87 6.02 19.67
CA GLU A 157 -4.46 7.35 20.14
C GLU A 157 -3.79 7.29 21.52
N GLY A 158 -4.27 6.42 22.42
CA GLY A 158 -3.59 6.15 23.70
C GLY A 158 -2.20 5.55 23.52
N ALA A 159 -2.00 4.69 22.52
CA ALA A 159 -0.72 4.03 22.27
C ALA A 159 0.38 5.00 21.84
N VAL A 160 0.07 5.96 20.97
CA VAL A 160 1.06 6.94 20.49
C VAL A 160 1.32 8.08 21.49
N ASN A 161 0.37 8.32 22.40
CA ASN A 161 0.48 9.38 23.42
C ASN A 161 0.99 8.87 24.77
N ASN A 162 1.37 7.60 24.92
CA ASN A 162 1.88 7.08 26.19
C ASN A 162 3.38 7.39 26.37
N GLY A 163 3.79 7.66 27.62
CA GLY A 163 5.19 7.88 27.98
C GLY A 163 5.94 6.59 28.31
N TYR A 164 5.48 5.42 27.85
CA TYR A 164 6.11 4.15 28.17
C TYR A 164 7.50 4.06 27.55
N LYS A 165 8.41 3.37 28.25
CA LYS A 165 9.78 3.18 27.77
C LYS A 165 9.79 2.23 26.58
N LEU A 166 10.58 2.57 25.56
CA LEU A 166 10.76 1.72 24.39
C LEU A 166 11.46 0.40 24.76
N ARG A 167 11.10 -0.67 24.03
CA ARG A 167 11.78 -1.97 24.13
C ARG A 167 13.25 -1.91 23.71
N LYS A 168 13.61 -0.97 22.83
CA LYS A 168 14.95 -0.81 22.23
C LYS A 168 15.33 0.67 22.19
N GLY A 169 16.63 0.97 22.21
CA GLY A 169 17.17 2.31 21.87
C GLY A 169 17.13 3.38 22.97
N GLY A 170 16.54 3.11 24.14
CA GLY A 170 16.29 4.14 25.16
C GLY A 170 15.15 5.08 24.75
N GLY A 171 14.70 5.99 25.62
CA GLY A 171 13.59 6.92 25.32
C GLY A 171 12.19 6.33 25.50
N SER A 172 11.18 7.12 25.12
CA SER A 172 9.76 6.80 25.30
C SER A 172 9.01 6.60 23.97
N TYR A 173 7.80 6.06 24.04
CA TYR A 173 6.93 5.86 22.88
C TYR A 173 6.59 7.21 22.22
N GLN A 174 6.32 8.24 23.01
CA GLN A 174 6.15 9.61 22.53
C GLN A 174 7.37 10.10 21.73
N ASP A 175 8.59 9.85 22.22
CA ASP A 175 9.81 10.29 21.53
C ASP A 175 9.96 9.60 20.16
N ARG A 176 9.79 8.27 20.10
CA ARG A 176 9.86 7.53 18.84
C ARG A 176 8.73 7.92 17.89
N TRP A 177 7.51 8.09 18.40
CA TRP A 177 6.38 8.53 17.58
C TRP A 177 6.62 9.91 16.98
N LYS A 178 7.16 10.85 17.76
CA LYS A 178 7.55 12.17 17.27
C LYS A 178 8.55 12.08 16.12
N GLU A 179 9.60 11.26 16.27
CA GLU A 179 10.61 11.06 15.23
C GLU A 179 10.00 10.43 13.95
N ILE A 180 9.09 9.46 14.09
CA ILE A 180 8.35 8.85 12.97
C ILE A 180 7.55 9.91 12.20
N VAL A 181 6.80 10.77 12.91
CA VAL A 181 5.98 11.82 12.28
C VAL A 181 6.84 12.85 11.57
N ASP A 182 7.93 13.31 12.20
CA ASP A 182 8.84 14.29 11.61
C ASP A 182 9.46 13.72 10.31
N ARG A 183 9.84 12.43 10.30
CA ARG A 183 10.39 11.75 9.11
C ARG A 183 9.35 11.52 8.02
N LEU A 184 8.11 11.18 8.37
CA LEU A 184 7.01 11.08 7.42
C LEU A 184 6.76 12.42 6.72
N GLN A 185 6.67 13.52 7.48
CA GLN A 185 6.44 14.87 6.94
C GLN A 185 7.59 15.33 6.03
N LYS A 186 8.83 15.02 6.42
CA LYS A 186 10.01 15.28 5.59
C LYS A 186 9.93 14.53 4.26
N ALA A 187 9.56 13.25 4.27
CA ALA A 187 9.41 12.45 3.07
C ALA A 187 8.31 13.00 2.13
N SER A 188 7.18 13.47 2.69
CA SER A 188 6.11 14.10 1.91
C SER A 188 6.56 15.41 1.24
N SER A 189 7.36 16.20 1.95
CA SER A 189 7.92 17.45 1.43
C SER A 189 8.94 17.21 0.31
N SER A 190 9.73 16.13 0.39
CA SER A 190 10.66 15.72 -0.67
C SER A 190 9.96 15.09 -1.89
N ALA A 191 8.82 14.43 -1.71
CA ALA A 191 8.00 13.93 -2.81
C ALA A 191 7.30 15.07 -3.59
N ALA A 192 7.00 16.19 -2.93
CA ALA A 192 6.43 17.40 -3.55
C ALA A 192 7.43 18.14 -4.46
N THR A 193 8.73 17.90 -4.31
CA THR A 193 9.74 18.28 -5.31
C THR A 193 9.74 17.26 -6.46
N SER A 194 8.66 17.25 -7.25
CA SER A 194 8.73 16.69 -8.59
C SER A 194 9.64 17.61 -9.40
N PHE A 195 10.86 17.17 -9.71
CA PHE A 195 11.54 17.74 -10.86
C PHE A 195 10.70 17.35 -12.06
N PRO A 196 10.07 18.30 -12.79
CA PRO A 196 9.36 17.95 -13.99
C PRO A 196 10.36 17.23 -14.88
N VAL A 197 10.03 16.01 -15.31
CA VAL A 197 10.85 15.31 -16.30
C VAL A 197 11.01 16.28 -17.46
N PRO A 198 12.23 16.76 -17.75
CA PRO A 198 12.41 17.74 -18.79
C PRO A 198 11.77 17.25 -20.09
N PRO A 199 11.16 18.10 -20.92
CA PRO A 199 10.48 17.65 -22.14
C PRO A 199 11.34 16.77 -23.05
N TRP A 200 12.67 16.95 -23.01
CA TRP A 200 13.63 16.15 -23.75
C TRP A 200 13.82 14.72 -23.22
N LEU A 201 13.46 14.44 -21.96
CA LEU A 201 13.50 13.11 -21.35
C LEU A 201 12.22 12.31 -21.58
N LEU A 202 11.10 12.94 -21.94
CA LEU A 202 9.83 12.25 -22.12
C LEU A 202 9.86 11.32 -23.35
N GLY A 203 9.32 10.11 -23.20
CA GLY A 203 9.20 9.14 -24.27
C GLY A 203 10.12 7.92 -24.12
N TRP A 204 10.30 7.20 -25.23
CA TRP A 204 11.10 5.98 -25.28
C TRP A 204 12.59 6.28 -25.42
N TRP A 205 13.39 5.62 -24.62
CA TRP A 205 14.84 5.63 -24.65
C TRP A 205 15.36 4.23 -24.92
N THR A 206 16.38 4.14 -25.76
CA THR A 206 17.13 2.89 -25.97
C THR A 206 18.52 3.06 -25.38
N VAL A 207 18.86 2.22 -24.42
CA VAL A 207 20.19 2.18 -23.78
C VAL A 207 20.87 0.90 -24.23
N THR A 208 22.05 1.03 -24.84
CA THR A 208 22.86 -0.14 -25.20
C THR A 208 23.91 -0.38 -24.13
N TRP A 209 23.91 -1.55 -23.52
CA TRP A 209 24.91 -1.95 -22.55
C TRP A 209 25.40 -3.37 -22.83
N ARG A 210 26.72 -3.54 -22.99
CA ARG A 210 27.37 -4.82 -23.35
C ARG A 210 26.72 -5.51 -24.56
N GLY A 211 26.33 -4.73 -25.57
CA GLY A 211 25.72 -5.24 -26.80
C GLY A 211 24.24 -5.64 -26.66
N GLN A 212 23.62 -5.47 -25.49
CA GLN A 212 22.19 -5.66 -25.27
C GLN A 212 21.47 -4.32 -25.26
N SER A 213 20.31 -4.24 -25.90
CA SER A 213 19.46 -3.04 -25.91
C SER A 213 18.38 -3.13 -24.84
N TYR A 214 18.27 -2.07 -24.05
CA TYR A 214 17.26 -1.90 -23.00
C TYR A 214 16.37 -0.71 -23.38
N TYR A 215 15.06 -0.88 -23.23
CA TYR A 215 14.08 0.15 -23.54
C TYR A 215 13.48 0.71 -22.26
N TYR A 216 13.43 2.03 -22.15
CA TYR A 216 12.86 2.75 -21.01
C TYR A 216 11.83 3.75 -21.50
N PHE A 217 10.73 3.93 -20.77
CA PHE A 217 9.73 4.95 -21.08
C PHE A 217 9.60 5.91 -19.89
N PHE A 218 9.84 7.21 -20.13
CA PHE A 218 9.72 8.23 -19.10
C PHE A 218 8.44 9.05 -19.31
N ARG A 219 7.60 9.13 -18.27
CA ARG A 219 6.35 9.90 -18.23
C ARG A 219 6.50 11.13 -17.34
N ALA A 220 5.66 12.14 -17.57
CA ALA A 220 5.69 13.42 -16.86
C ALA A 220 5.32 13.31 -15.35
N GLN A 221 4.81 12.17 -14.89
CA GLN A 221 4.58 11.88 -13.48
C GLN A 221 5.29 10.58 -13.12
N LEU A 222 5.99 10.60 -11.97
CA LEU A 222 6.68 9.46 -11.36
C LEU A 222 5.67 8.39 -10.88
N SER A 223 4.99 7.74 -11.81
CA SER A 223 4.53 6.36 -11.65
C SER A 223 5.40 5.54 -12.58
N GLY A 224 6.51 5.01 -12.06
CA GLY A 224 7.41 4.15 -12.81
C GLY A 224 6.73 2.82 -13.13
N GLU A 225 5.94 2.77 -14.20
CA GLU A 225 5.57 1.51 -14.84
C GLU A 225 6.75 1.07 -15.70
N MET A 226 7.33 -0.07 -15.34
CA MET A 226 8.38 -0.72 -16.11
C MET A 226 7.69 -1.61 -17.17
N ASP A 227 7.40 -1.04 -18.34
CA ASP A 227 6.89 -1.82 -19.47
C ASP A 227 8.03 -2.60 -20.12
N SER A 228 7.91 -3.93 -20.17
CA SER A 228 8.96 -4.85 -20.65
C SER A 228 8.96 -5.07 -22.17
N GLU A 229 8.10 -4.41 -22.94
CA GLU A 229 8.00 -4.63 -24.39
C GLU A 229 8.04 -3.33 -25.19
N PRO A 230 9.01 -3.16 -26.12
CA PRO A 230 9.04 -2.00 -27.00
C PRO A 230 7.89 -2.05 -28.03
N PRO A 231 7.32 -0.90 -28.42
CA PRO A 231 6.33 -0.86 -29.49
C PRO A 231 6.96 -1.36 -30.81
N THR A 232 6.25 -2.26 -31.50
CA THR A 232 6.72 -2.94 -32.71
C THR A 232 6.95 -2.02 -33.92
N ARG A 233 6.60 -0.73 -33.84
CA ARG A 233 6.98 0.33 -34.79
C ARG A 233 6.78 1.71 -34.15
N TYR A 234 7.83 2.51 -34.10
CA TYR A 234 7.75 3.95 -33.85
C TYR A 234 7.66 4.68 -35.19
N VAL A 235 6.62 5.51 -35.38
CA VAL A 235 6.55 6.47 -36.49
C VAL A 235 6.90 7.84 -35.89
N PRO A 236 8.04 8.45 -36.24
CA PRO A 236 8.37 9.78 -35.74
C PRO A 236 7.31 10.79 -36.20
N ALA A 237 6.87 11.67 -35.28
CA ALA A 237 6.05 12.80 -35.66
C ALA A 237 6.87 13.75 -36.56
N PRO A 238 6.29 14.35 -37.61
CA PRO A 238 7.01 15.32 -38.43
C PRO A 238 7.46 16.49 -37.58
N ALA A 239 8.70 16.93 -37.78
CA ALA A 239 9.23 18.13 -37.13
C ALA A 239 8.33 19.33 -37.48
N GLY A 240 7.58 19.82 -36.49
CA GLY A 240 6.82 21.08 -36.60
C GLY A 240 5.31 21.02 -36.32
N GLY A 241 4.73 19.90 -35.87
CA GLY A 241 3.29 19.81 -35.61
C GLY A 241 2.91 19.50 -34.16
N THR A 242 2.19 20.41 -33.49
CA THR A 242 1.43 20.14 -32.25
C THR A 242 0.21 19.27 -32.53
N ARG A 243 0.40 18.01 -32.94
CA ARG A 243 -0.67 17.00 -32.94
C ARG A 243 -0.13 15.64 -32.51
N TYR A 244 -0.71 15.11 -31.44
CA TYR A 244 -0.50 13.76 -30.95
C TYR A 244 -0.66 12.73 -32.08
N GLY A 245 0.38 11.92 -32.30
CA GLY A 245 0.32 10.80 -33.23
C GLY A 245 -0.71 9.76 -32.77
N LYS A 246 -1.58 9.34 -33.69
CA LYS A 246 -2.47 8.18 -33.47
C LYS A 246 -1.65 6.90 -33.55
N PHE A 247 -1.78 6.05 -32.54
CA PHE A 247 -1.23 4.70 -32.56
C PHE A 247 -2.16 3.74 -33.31
N TYR A 248 -1.57 2.95 -34.20
CA TYR A 248 -2.17 1.70 -34.70
C TYR A 248 -1.40 0.54 -34.04
N GLY A 249 -1.94 0.04 -32.93
CA GLY A 249 -1.51 -1.22 -32.33
C GLY A 249 -2.44 -2.37 -32.75
N PRO A 250 -2.01 -3.63 -32.62
CA PRO A 250 -2.92 -4.77 -32.77
C PRO A 250 -4.08 -4.62 -31.79
N ARG A 251 -5.29 -4.99 -32.24
CA ARG A 251 -6.50 -4.94 -31.42
C ARG A 251 -6.21 -5.61 -30.07
N ARG A 252 -6.49 -4.90 -28.98
CA ARG A 252 -6.56 -5.49 -27.65
C ARG A 252 -7.50 -6.70 -27.74
N LEU A 253 -6.98 -7.89 -27.50
CA LEU A 253 -7.79 -8.97 -26.96
C LEU A 253 -8.08 -8.57 -25.51
N CYS A 254 -9.20 -7.87 -25.32
CA CYS A 254 -9.87 -7.91 -24.03
C CYS A 254 -10.33 -9.36 -23.86
N CYS A 255 -9.70 -10.12 -22.96
CA CYS A 255 -10.36 -11.27 -22.37
C CYS A 255 -11.42 -10.71 -21.41
N ASP A 256 -12.58 -10.40 -21.95
CA ASP A 256 -13.81 -10.30 -21.18
C ASP A 256 -14.32 -11.74 -21.00
N HIS A 257 -14.42 -12.19 -19.75
CA HIS A 257 -15.14 -13.41 -19.41
C HIS A 257 -16.64 -13.10 -19.43
N SER A 258 -17.19 -12.81 -20.61
CA SER A 258 -18.60 -12.99 -20.91
C SER A 258 -18.85 -12.95 -22.41
N LEU A 259 -19.40 -14.07 -22.93
CA LEU A 259 -20.06 -14.25 -24.23
C LEU A 259 -19.20 -14.39 -25.50
N GLY A 260 -18.99 -15.65 -25.90
CA GLY A 260 -19.25 -16.18 -27.26
C GLY A 260 -18.51 -15.57 -28.47
N CYS A 261 -17.50 -16.27 -28.97
CA CYS A 261 -16.95 -16.09 -30.32
C CYS A 261 -18.02 -16.34 -31.41
N HIS A 262 -18.28 -15.37 -32.29
CA HIS A 262 -18.72 -15.60 -33.68
C HIS A 262 -17.94 -14.64 -34.61
N GLY A 263 -17.16 -15.22 -35.52
CA GLY A 263 -16.33 -14.46 -36.47
C GLY A 263 -17.10 -14.01 -37.71
N ILE A 264 -16.64 -12.93 -38.36
CA ILE A 264 -16.97 -12.63 -39.77
C ILE A 264 -15.76 -12.00 -40.46
N SER A 265 -15.42 -12.58 -41.61
CA SER A 265 -14.44 -12.16 -42.61
C SER A 265 -14.73 -10.78 -43.22
N GLY A 266 -13.70 -10.04 -43.64
CA GLY A 266 -13.89 -8.77 -44.35
C GLY A 266 -12.68 -8.34 -45.16
N LYS A 267 -12.64 -8.79 -46.42
CA LYS A 267 -11.63 -8.58 -47.47
C LYS A 267 -11.10 -7.14 -47.63
N THR A 268 -9.82 -7.09 -47.97
CA THR A 268 -9.11 -6.03 -48.69
C THR A 268 -9.83 -5.61 -49.99
N ARG A 269 -9.78 -4.31 -50.31
CA ARG A 269 -9.84 -3.82 -51.69
C ARG A 269 -8.83 -2.69 -51.89
N SER A 270 -7.90 -2.91 -52.83
CA SER A 270 -7.21 -1.85 -53.53
C SER A 270 -8.11 -1.33 -54.66
N ALA A 271 -7.91 -0.08 -55.06
CA ALA A 271 -8.13 0.36 -56.43
C ALA A 271 -7.26 1.59 -56.70
N SER A 272 -6.40 1.48 -57.70
CA SER A 272 -5.65 2.53 -58.37
C SER A 272 -6.30 2.83 -59.74
N HIS A 273 -5.87 3.94 -60.35
CA HIS A 273 -6.19 4.50 -61.68
C HIS A 273 -7.41 5.45 -61.68
N GLY A 274 -7.39 6.64 -62.27
CA GLY A 274 -6.47 7.25 -63.24
C GLY A 274 -7.28 7.88 -64.38
N HIS A 275 -6.92 9.11 -64.79
CA HIS A 275 -7.42 9.94 -65.90
C HIS A 275 -8.77 10.69 -65.73
N ARG A 276 -8.70 12.02 -65.69
CA ARG A 276 -8.48 12.88 -66.88
C ARG A 276 -7.55 14.03 -66.53
#